data_AF-A0A2G4E149-F1
#
_entry.id   AF-A0A2G4E149-F1
#
_cell.length_a   1.000
_cell.length_b   1.000
_cell.length_c   1.000
_cell.angle_alpha   90.00
_cell.angle_beta   90.00
_cell.angle_gamma   90.00
#
_symmetry.space_group_name_H-M   'P 1'
#
loop_
_entity.id
_entity.type
_entity.pdbx_description
1 polymer ?
#
loop_
_entity_poly.entity_id
_entity_poly.type
_entity_poly.pdbx_seq_one_letter_code
_entity_poly.pdbx_strand_id
1 'polypeptide(L)' 'MRDGDLIRVDGVKGTLQVLVEPAELAAREPAVGRLSHNVGSGRELFGFMRMAFSSAEKGASAFTSNLETLK' A
#
# COMPACT_ATOMS: atom_id res chain seq x y z
N MET A 1 -1.87 -9.90 7.37
CA MET A 1 -0.72 -10.55 8.03
C MET A 1 -1.03 -10.68 9.49
N ARG A 2 -0.54 -11.75 10.11
CA ARG A 2 -0.67 -12.03 11.54
C ARG A 2 0.71 -12.39 12.09
N ASP A 3 0.90 -12.18 13.39
CA ASP A 3 2.14 -12.57 14.05
C ASP A 3 2.35 -14.09 13.92
N GLY A 4 3.57 -14.48 13.57
CA GLY A 4 3.93 -15.88 13.32
C GLY A 4 3.79 -16.34 11.86
N ASP A 5 3.19 -15.55 10.97
CA ASP A 5 3.23 -15.84 9.53
C ASP A 5 4.68 -15.88 9.03
N LEU A 6 5.08 -16.99 8.37
CA LEU A 6 6.40 -17.09 7.76
C LEU A 6 6.43 -16.32 6.44
N ILE A 7 7.41 -15.44 6.28
CA ILE A 7 7.61 -14.65 5.07
C ILE A 7 8.96 -15.01 4.46
N ARG A 8 8.98 -15.35 3.17
CA ARG A 8 10.19 -15.55 2.39
C ARG A 8 10.52 -14.29 1.60
N VAL A 9 11.70 -13.74 1.87
CA VAL A 9 12.34 -12.69 1.07
C VAL A 9 13.48 -13.35 0.29
N ASP A 10 13.35 -13.46 -1.02
CA ASP A 10 14.39 -14.00 -1.90
C ASP A 10 14.91 -12.89 -2.82
N GLY A 11 16.06 -12.35 -2.46
CA GLY A 11 16.72 -11.29 -3.25
C GLY A 11 17.37 -11.79 -4.54
N VAL A 12 17.62 -13.09 -4.68
CA VAL A 12 18.22 -13.67 -5.89
C VAL A 12 17.15 -13.85 -6.96
N LYS A 13 15.98 -14.37 -6.59
CA LYS A 13 14.83 -14.51 -7.48
C LYS A 13 13.98 -13.25 -7.59
N GLY A 14 14.16 -12.28 -6.67
CA GLY A 14 13.35 -11.06 -6.61
C GLY A 14 11.92 -11.31 -6.15
N THR A 15 11.69 -12.32 -5.29
CA THR A 15 10.34 -12.68 -4.83
C THR A 15 10.13 -12.38 -3.36
N LEU A 16 8.94 -11.88 -3.03
CA LEU A 16 8.44 -11.70 -1.67
C LEU A 16 7.16 -12.52 -1.51
N GLN A 17 7.16 -13.50 -0.61
CA GLN A 17 6.05 -14.46 -0.48
C GLN A 17 5.71 -14.70 0.99
N VAL A 18 4.42 -14.82 1.29
CA VAL A 18 3.94 -15.30 2.59
C VAL A 18 3.67 -16.79 2.46
N LEU A 19 4.26 -17.60 3.33
CA LEU A 19 4.20 -19.06 3.30
C LEU A 19 2.95 -19.57 4.00
N VAL A 20 1.79 -19.16 3.48
CA VAL A 20 0.44 -19.56 3.90
C VAL A 20 -0.31 -19.96 2.63
N GLU A 21 -1.20 -20.95 2.72
CA GLU A 21 -2.02 -21.34 1.58
C GLU A 21 -2.83 -20.14 1.04
N PRO A 22 -2.90 -19.91 -0.29
CA PRO A 22 -3.56 -18.72 -0.85
C PRO A 22 -5.03 -18.60 -0.44
N ALA A 23 -5.74 -19.73 -0.36
CA ALA A 23 -7.13 -19.77 0.06
C ALA A 23 -7.30 -19.36 1.54
N GLU A 24 -6.37 -19.79 2.41
CA GLU A 24 -6.35 -19.39 3.81
C GLU A 24 -6.06 -17.89 3.92
N LEU A 25 -5.05 -17.38 3.20
CA LEU A 25 -4.69 -15.97 3.23
C LEU A 25 -5.84 -15.08 2.74
N ALA A 26 -6.55 -15.48 1.67
CA ALA A 26 -7.69 -14.75 1.11
C ALA A 26 -8.92 -14.75 2.03
N ALA A 27 -9.09 -15.78 2.86
CA ALA A 27 -10.19 -15.86 3.83
C ALA A 27 -9.97 -15.00 5.08
N ARG A 28 -8.76 -14.48 5.30
CA ARG A 28 -8.46 -13.63 6.47
C ARG A 28 -9.03 -12.22 6.28
N GLU A 29 -9.65 -11.70 7.34
CA GLU A 29 -10.08 -10.30 7.37
C GLU A 29 -8.86 -9.35 7.24
N PRO A 30 -8.89 -8.39 6.29
CA PRO A 30 -7.84 -7.38 6.19
C PRO A 30 -7.78 -6.49 7.43
N ALA A 31 -6.57 -6.22 7.92
CA ALA A 31 -6.38 -5.28 9.02
C ALA A 31 -6.76 -3.85 8.59
N VAL A 32 -7.48 -3.13 9.43
CA VAL A 32 -7.82 -1.72 9.19
C VAL A 32 -6.59 -0.85 9.43
N GLY A 33 -6.18 -0.10 8.41
CA GLY A 33 -5.05 0.82 8.51
C GLY A 33 -5.31 1.93 9.53
N ARG A 34 -4.31 2.21 10.38
CA ARG A 34 -4.41 3.28 11.38
C ARG A 34 -4.14 4.64 10.72
N LEU A 35 -5.22 5.34 10.34
CA LEU A 35 -5.17 6.66 9.70
C LEU A 35 -5.18 7.84 10.70
N SER A 36 -4.91 7.59 11.98
CA SER A 36 -5.13 8.57 13.07
C SER A 36 -4.21 9.80 13.02
N HIS A 37 -3.19 9.83 12.16
CA HIS A 37 -2.17 10.89 12.12
C HIS A 37 -2.33 11.85 10.92
N ASN A 38 -3.52 11.93 10.33
CA ASN A 38 -3.79 12.74 9.14
C ASN A 38 -4.05 14.23 9.43
N VAL A 39 -4.16 14.63 10.70
CA VAL A 39 -4.49 15.98 11.15
C VAL A 39 -3.44 16.46 12.16
N GLY A 40 -3.11 17.75 12.12
CA GLY A 40 -2.12 18.39 12.97
C GLY A 40 -0.76 18.53 12.30
N SER A 41 0.01 19.52 12.75
CA SER A 41 1.31 19.89 12.15
C SER A 41 1.23 20.28 10.67
N GLY A 42 0.09 20.82 10.19
CA GLY A 42 -0.09 21.20 8.78
C GLY A 42 -0.41 20.04 7.84
N ARG A 43 -0.58 18.81 8.35
CA ARG A 43 -0.83 17.61 7.52
C ARG A 43 -2.18 17.64 6.82
N GLU A 44 -3.15 18.36 7.37
CA GLU A 44 -4.45 18.63 6.77
C GLU A 44 -4.34 19.31 5.40
N LEU A 45 -3.34 20.17 5.18
CA LEU A 45 -3.10 20.84 3.90
C LEU A 45 -2.81 19.86 2.76
N PHE A 46 -2.30 18.67 3.09
CA PHE A 46 -1.91 17.63 2.13
C PHE A 46 -2.93 16.49 2.05
N GLY A 47 -4.12 16.65 2.65
CA GLY A 47 -5.15 15.62 2.66
C GLY A 47 -5.56 15.17 1.27
N PHE A 48 -5.77 16.11 0.34
CA PHE A 48 -6.16 15.81 -1.04
C PHE A 48 -5.06 15.01 -1.78
N MET A 49 -3.78 15.33 -1.55
CA MET A 49 -2.67 14.62 -2.17
C MET A 49 -2.60 13.16 -1.67
N ARG A 50 -2.80 12.92 -0.38
CA ARG A 50 -2.85 11.56 0.20
C ARG A 50 -4.01 10.72 -0.31
N MET A 51 -5.10 11.36 -0.74
CA MET A 51 -6.24 10.66 -1.34
C MET A 51 -6.05 10.40 -2.84
N ALA A 52 -5.17 11.15 -3.52
CA ALA A 52 -5.03 11.13 -4.98
C ALA A 52 -3.73 10.49 -5.50
N PHE A 53 -2.75 10.19 -4.65
CA PHE A 53 -1.46 9.66 -5.09
C PHE A 53 -1.58 8.26 -5.71
N SER A 54 -0.76 8.01 -6.73
CA SER A 54 -0.66 6.71 -7.39
C SER A 54 0.13 5.68 -6.56
N SER A 55 0.15 4.42 -7.00
CA SER A 55 1.00 3.41 -6.35
C SER A 55 2.48 3.80 -6.43
N ALA A 56 3.30 3.25 -5.52
CA ALA A 56 4.75 3.46 -5.54
C ALA A 56 5.39 3.02 -6.87
N GLU A 57 4.87 1.95 -7.49
CA GLU A 57 5.31 1.47 -8.82
C GLU A 57 5.05 2.50 -9.93
N LYS A 58 4.03 3.37 -9.75
CA LYS A 58 3.74 4.50 -10.64
C LYS A 58 4.38 5.82 -10.17
N GLY A 59 5.28 5.77 -9.19
CA GLY A 59 6.04 6.92 -8.69
C GLY A 59 5.37 7.73 -7.58
N ALA A 60 4.28 7.23 -6.97
CA ALA A 60 3.59 7.88 -5.84
C ALA A 60 3.18 9.35 -6.10
N SER A 61 2.84 9.67 -7.35
CA SER A 61 2.52 11.05 -7.76
C SER A 61 1.03 11.34 -7.60
N ALA A 62 0.71 12.53 -7.09
CA ALA A 62 -0.65 13.05 -6.98
C ALA A 62 -1.23 13.53 -8.33
N PHE A 63 -0.43 13.49 -9.42
CA PHE A 63 -0.83 13.98 -10.74
C PHE A 63 -1.01 12.86 -11.78
N THR A 64 -0.63 11.61 -11.46
CA THR A 64 -0.61 10.49 -12.42
C THR A 64 -1.93 10.32 -13.16
N SER A 65 -3.07 10.31 -12.45
CA SER A 65 -4.38 10.09 -13.07
C SER A 65 -4.75 11.17 -14.08
N ASN A 66 -4.44 12.45 -13.80
CA ASN A 66 -4.73 13.54 -14.74
C ASN A 66 -3.78 13.51 -15.95
N LEU A 67 -2.50 13.16 -15.76
CA LEU A 67 -1.54 13.01 -16.85
C LEU A 67 -1.92 11.88 -17.81
N GLU A 68 -2.54 10.81 -17.31
CA GLU A 68 -3.06 9.72 -18.15
C GLU A 68 -4.21 10.20 -19.08
N THR A 69 -5.01 11.19 -18.66
CA THR A 69 -6.11 11.75 -19.50
C THR A 69 -5.66 12.69 -20.61
N LEU A 70 -4.41 13.12 -20.60
CA LEU A 70 -3.83 14.01 -21.63
C LEU A 70 -3.21 13.26 -22.82
N LYS A 71 -3.24 11.92 -22.79
CA LYS A 71 -2.76 11.04 -23.86
C LYS A 71 -3.90 10.69 -24.82
#